data_AF-Q869C1-F1
#
_entry.id   AF-Q869C1-F1
#
_cell.length_a   1.000
_cell.length_b   1.000
_cell.length_c   1.000
_cell.angle_alpha   90.00
_cell.angle_beta   90.00
_cell.angle_gamma   90.00
#
_symmetry.space_group_name_H-M   'P 1'
#
loop_
_entity.id
_entity.type
_entity.pdbx_description
1 polymer ?
#
loop_
_entity_poly.entity_id
_entity_poly.type
_entity_poly.pdbx_seq_one_letter_code
_entity_poly.pdbx_strand_id
1 'polypeptide(L)'
;YMGKWYEYAKMGSMPYEEGGVCVTAEYSMSSNNITVVNSMKDNTTHEVNTTTGWAEFASELHTDGKLSVHFPNSPSVGNYWILS
;
A
#
# COMPACT_ATOMS: atom_id res chain seq x y z
N TYR A 1 -11.48 -5.14 3.97
CA TYR A 1 -10.19 -4.78 3.36
C TYR A 1 -10.32 -3.63 2.37
N MET A 2 -11.35 -3.61 1.52
CA MET A 2 -11.53 -2.56 0.50
C MET A 2 -11.74 -1.17 1.09
N GLY A 3 -11.43 -0.14 0.29
CA GLY A 3 -11.57 1.26 0.65
C GLY A 3 -10.26 1.93 0.97
N LYS A 4 -10.35 3.17 1.48
CA LYS A 4 -9.21 4.05 1.77
C LYS A 4 -8.78 3.94 3.22
N TRP A 5 -7.49 3.70 3.41
CA TRP A 5 -6.82 3.58 4.70
C TRP A 5 -5.79 4.69 4.85
N TYR A 6 -5.67 5.22 6.05
CA TYR A 6 -4.69 6.24 6.40
C TYR A 6 -3.55 5.57 7.15
N GLU A 7 -2.32 5.85 6.71
CA GLU A 7 -1.16 5.39 7.45
C GLU A 7 -1.03 6.22 8.73
N TYR A 8 -1.24 5.58 9.88
CA TYR A 8 -1.12 6.24 11.18
C TYR A 8 0.33 6.24 11.69
N ALA A 9 1.05 5.15 11.49
CA ALA A 9 2.45 4.99 11.89
C ALA A 9 3.15 3.99 10.99
N LYS A 10 4.46 4.20 10.79
CA LYS A 10 5.35 3.28 10.07
C LYS A 10 6.54 2.92 10.94
N MET A 11 7.10 1.72 10.75
CA MET A 11 8.31 1.31 11.44
C MET A 11 9.54 1.83 10.68
N GLY A 12 10.22 2.83 11.27
CA GLY A 12 11.46 3.39 10.74
C GLY A 12 11.27 4.24 9.49
N SER A 13 12.38 4.58 8.83
CA SER A 13 12.40 5.34 7.59
C SER A 13 12.14 4.41 6.40
N MET A 14 11.04 4.64 5.67
CA MET A 14 10.77 3.99 4.38
C MET A 14 11.26 4.91 3.26
N PRO A 15 12.30 4.54 2.51
CA PRO A 15 12.90 5.43 1.50
C PRO A 15 11.92 5.89 0.41
N TYR A 16 10.91 5.06 0.10
CA TYR A 16 9.88 5.35 -0.89
C TYR A 16 8.80 6.33 -0.41
N GLU A 17 8.80 6.67 0.88
CA GLU A 17 7.87 7.63 1.51
C GLU A 17 8.62 8.76 2.22
N GLU A 18 9.92 8.91 1.96
CA GLU A 18 10.74 9.96 2.56
C GLU A 18 10.21 11.35 2.16
N GLY A 19 10.08 12.24 3.14
CA GLY A 19 9.48 13.56 2.94
C GLY A 19 7.96 13.56 2.72
N GLY A 20 7.31 12.40 2.73
CA GLY A 20 5.87 12.24 2.55
C GLY A 20 5.05 12.47 3.81
N VAL A 21 3.92 13.14 3.63
CA VAL A 21 2.87 13.32 4.65
C VAL A 21 1.51 12.91 4.07
N CYS A 22 0.53 12.72 4.95
CA CYS A 22 -0.84 12.33 4.57
C CYS A 22 -0.88 11.05 3.71
N VAL A 23 -0.07 10.05 4.08
CA VAL A 23 0.05 8.80 3.34
C VAL A 23 -1.25 8.00 3.46
N THR A 24 -1.74 7.50 2.33
CA THR A 24 -2.97 6.72 2.24
C THR A 24 -2.79 5.54 1.30
N ALA A 25 -3.51 4.46 1.57
CA ALA A 25 -3.58 3.27 0.73
C ALA A 25 -5.05 2.99 0.39
N GLU A 26 -5.39 2.90 -0.89
CA GLU A 26 -6.73 2.59 -1.36
C GLU A 26 -6.76 1.21 -2.01
N TYR A 27 -7.58 0.32 -1.46
CA TYR A 27 -7.72 -1.06 -1.90
C TYR A 27 -9.03 -1.23 -2.66
N SER A 28 -8.95 -1.76 -3.88
CA SER A 28 -10.11 -2.08 -4.71
C SER A 28 -9.99 -3.48 -5.30
N MET A 29 -11.13 -4.17 -5.45
CA MET A 29 -11.14 -5.53 -5.99
C MET A 29 -11.27 -5.45 -7.51
N SER A 30 -10.24 -5.93 -8.21
CA SER A 30 -10.30 -6.26 -9.63
C SER A 30 -10.56 -7.76 -9.76
N SER A 31 -11.07 -8.21 -10.90
CA SER A 31 -11.67 -9.54 -11.16
C SER A 31 -11.03 -10.71 -10.40
N ASN A 32 -9.69 -10.76 -10.32
CA ASN A 32 -8.94 -11.80 -9.60
C ASN A 32 -7.89 -11.26 -8.61
N ASN A 33 -7.62 -9.95 -8.57
CA ASN A 33 -6.53 -9.35 -7.80
C ASN A 33 -7.01 -8.12 -7.03
N ILE A 34 -6.33 -7.76 -5.94
CA ILE A 34 -6.61 -6.50 -5.23
C ILE A 34 -5.71 -5.42 -5.82
N THR A 35 -6.28 -4.36 -6.38
CA THR A 35 -5.51 -3.18 -6.78
C THR A 35 -5.22 -2.35 -5.53
N VAL A 36 -3.97 -1.89 -5.38
CA VAL A 36 -3.52 -1.03 -4.28
C VAL A 36 -3.02 0.28 -4.86
N VAL A 37 -3.59 1.39 -4.41
CA VAL A 37 -3.11 2.73 -4.78
C VAL A 37 -2.58 3.42 -3.53
N ASN A 38 -1.26 3.58 -3.44
CA ASN A 38 -0.62 4.37 -2.39
C ASN A 38 -0.50 5.82 -2.86
N SER A 39 -0.84 6.75 -1.98
CA SER A 39 -0.72 8.18 -2.24
C SER A 39 -0.10 8.89 -1.05
N MET A 40 0.81 9.82 -1.34
CA MET A 40 1.44 10.69 -0.36
C MET A 40 1.51 12.11 -0.90
N LYS A 41 1.59 13.08 0.01
CA LYS A 41 1.86 14.47 -0.33
C LYS A 41 3.28 14.81 0.09
N ASP A 42 4.05 15.44 -0.80
CA ASP A 42 5.37 15.95 -0.45
C ASP A 42 5.22 17.12 0.55
N ASN A 43 5.96 17.07 1.66
CA ASN A 43 5.85 18.08 2.72
C ASN A 43 6.39 19.45 2.29
N THR A 44 7.28 19.50 1.30
CA THR A 44 7.97 20.70 0.82
C THR A 44 7.28 21.28 -0.41
N THR A 45 7.05 20.47 -1.44
CA THR A 45 6.47 20.93 -2.71
C THR A 45 4.94 20.94 -2.71
N HIS A 46 4.33 20.22 -1.75
CA HIS A 46 2.89 19.98 -1.68
C HIS A 46 2.29 19.22 -2.85
N GLU A 47 3.14 18.64 -3.72
CA GLU A 47 2.69 17.79 -4.81
C GLU A 47 2.20 16.44 -4.28
N VAL A 48 1.19 15.88 -4.94
CA VAL A 48 0.67 14.56 -4.62
C VAL A 48 1.37 13.56 -5.52
N ASN A 49 2.00 12.56 -4.89
CA ASN A 49 2.63 11.46 -5.58
C ASN A 49 1.81 10.19 -5.35
N THR A 50 1.62 9.39 -6.40
CA THR A 50 0.79 8.18 -6.36
C THR A 50 1.51 7.02 -7.01
N THR A 51 1.43 5.84 -6.39
CA THR A 51 1.94 4.60 -6.95
C THR A 51 0.85 3.55 -6.93
N THR A 52 0.60 2.94 -8.09
CA THR A 52 -0.34 1.85 -8.25
C THR A 52 0.41 0.53 -8.27
N GLY A 53 -0.06 -0.41 -7.44
CA GLY A 53 0.38 -1.79 -7.39
C GLY A 53 -0.81 -2.74 -7.38
N TRP A 54 -0.50 -4.03 -7.23
CA TRP A 54 -1.51 -5.05 -7.00
C TRP A 54 -1.09 -5.93 -5.84
N ALA A 55 -2.07 -6.48 -5.14
CA ALA A 55 -1.91 -7.39 -4.04
C ALA A 55 -2.58 -8.71 -4.35
N GLU A 56 -1.90 -9.76 -3.94
CA GLU A 56 -2.40 -11.13 -3.96
C GLU A 56 -2.54 -11.61 -2.52
N PHE A 57 -3.54 -12.44 -2.26
CA PHE A 57 -3.70 -13.06 -0.96
C PHE A 57 -2.55 -14.05 -0.75
N ALA A 58 -1.89 -13.98 0.41
CA ALA A 58 -0.79 -14.88 0.73
C ALA A 58 -1.25 -16.34 0.96
N SER A 59 -2.56 -16.56 1.16
CA SER A 59 -3.19 -17.86 1.36
C SER A 59 -4.41 -18.00 0.45
N GLU A 60 -4.55 -19.17 -0.18
CA GLU A 60 -5.73 -19.53 -1.01
C GLU A 60 -7.03 -19.53 -0.21
N LEU A 61 -6.96 -19.69 1.11
CA LEU A 61 -8.13 -19.69 1.97
C LEU A 61 -8.64 -18.29 2.29
N HIS A 62 -7.86 -17.23 1.98
CA HIS A 62 -8.20 -15.83 2.26
C HIS A 62 -8.56 -15.53 3.73
N THR A 63 -8.15 -16.41 4.66
CA THR A 63 -8.52 -16.36 6.07
C THR A 63 -7.58 -15.53 6.93
N ASP A 64 -6.36 -15.27 6.46
CA ASP A 64 -5.41 -14.37 7.14
C ASP A 64 -5.31 -13.03 6.41
N GLY A 65 -5.22 -11.94 7.19
CA GLY A 65 -5.08 -10.57 6.67
C GLY A 65 -3.72 -10.28 6.04
N LYS A 66 -3.07 -11.29 5.44
CA LYS A 66 -1.75 -11.20 4.84
C LYS A 66 -1.86 -10.99 3.34
N LEU A 67 -1.22 -9.93 2.87
CA LEU A 67 -1.23 -9.52 1.47
C LEU A 67 0.22 -9.40 0.99
N SER A 68 0.49 -9.96 -0.20
CA SER A 68 1.73 -9.76 -0.93
C SER A 68 1.49 -8.66 -1.95
N VAL A 69 2.10 -7.49 -1.75
CA VAL A 69 1.90 -6.30 -2.59
C VAL A 69 3.08 -6.12 -3.54
N HIS A 70 2.75 -5.97 -4.81
CA HIS A 70 3.68 -5.79 -5.91
C HIS A 70 3.57 -4.36 -6.44
N PHE A 71 4.72 -3.68 -6.55
CA PHE A 71 4.81 -2.38 -7.19
C PHE A 71 5.71 -2.49 -8.44
N PRO A 72 5.31 -1.89 -9.58
CA PRO A 72 5.98 -2.09 -10.87
C PRO A 72 7.45 -1.65 -10.90
N ASN A 73 7.85 -0.72 -10.01
CA ASN A 73 9.21 -0.19 -9.94
C ASN A 73 10.00 -0.68 -8.69
N SER A 74 9.46 -1.67 -7.96
CA SER A 74 10.13 -2.24 -6.78
C SER A 74 10.56 -3.68 -7.07
N PRO A 75 11.84 -4.03 -6.92
CA PRO A 75 12.28 -5.43 -6.98
C PRO A 75 11.81 -6.25 -5.76
N SER A 76 11.28 -5.60 -4.73
CA SER A 76 10.82 -6.23 -3.49
C SER A 76 9.29 -6.31 -3.43
N VAL A 77 8.78 -7.49 -3.07
CA VAL A 77 7.38 -7.70 -2.70
C VAL A 77 7.17 -7.14 -1.28
N GLY A 78 6.25 -6.20 -1.14
CA GLY A 78 5.87 -5.66 0.15
C GLY A 78 4.93 -6.62 0.87
N ASN A 79 5.34 -7.13 2.02
CA ASN A 79 4.43 -7.89 2.88
C ASN A 79 3.57 -6.93 3.70
N TYR A 80 2.25 -7.00 3.53
CA TYR A 80 1.30 -6.20 4.28
C TYR A 80 0.48 -7.11 5.21
N TRP A 81 0.37 -6.69 6.47
CA TRP A 81 -0.46 -7.36 7.48
C TRP A 81 -1.56 -6.41 7.93
N ILE A 82 -2.80 -6.82 7.73
CA ILE A 82 -3.97 -6.15 8.29
C ILE A 82 -4.16 -6.69 9.70
N LEU A 83 -3.92 -5.86 10.71
CA LEU A 83 -3.95 -6.26 12.13
C LEU A 83 -5.33 -6.10 12.79
N SER A 84 -6.26 -5.34 12.19
CA SER A 84 -7.67 -5.25 12.62
C SER A 84 -8.57 -4.62 11.57
#